data_AF-A0A940PL35-F1
#
_entry.id   AF-A0A940PL35-F1
#
_cell.length_a   1.000
_cell.length_b   1.000
_cell.length_c   1.000
_cell.angle_alpha   90.00
_cell.angle_beta   90.00
_cell.angle_gamma   90.00
#
_symmetry.space_group_name_H-M   'P 1'
#
loop_
_entity.id
_entity.type
_entity.pdbx_description
1 polymer ?
#
loop_
_entity_poly.entity_id
_entity_poly.type
_entity_poly.pdbx_seq_one_letter_code
_entity_poly.pdbx_strand_id
1 'polypeptide(L)'
;MKAFNGILAHHIPNLAGSTPRTALFIAGDNAAAKQAVASLVSALGFDTVDAGTLAEAWRFEPESGAYTPIYVADMAVFAADYLADPGTPVVADRLRELLADSHRADVAARQF
;
A
#
# COMPACT_ATOMS: atom_id res chain seq x y z
N MET A 1 4.27 12.72 7.14
CA MET A 1 4.84 11.48 6.56
C MET A 1 3.81 10.38 6.78
N LYS A 2 3.56 9.52 5.79
CA LYS A 2 2.69 8.36 5.86
C LYS A 2 3.29 7.18 5.09
N ALA A 3 3.17 5.98 5.65
CA ALA A 3 3.64 4.70 5.11
C ALA A 3 2.87 3.55 5.79
N PHE A 4 2.99 2.31 5.28
CA PHE A 4 2.46 1.05 5.85
C PHE A 4 0.94 0.94 6.03
N ASN A 5 0.16 1.98 5.80
CA ASN A 5 -1.27 1.95 6.09
C ASN A 5 -2.11 1.13 5.10
N GLY A 6 -1.54 0.67 3.98
CA GLY A 6 -2.26 -0.16 3.01
C GLY A 6 -2.01 -1.66 3.13
N ILE A 7 -0.92 -2.10 3.78
CA ILE A 7 -0.60 -3.52 3.88
C ILE A 7 -1.13 -4.10 5.20
N LEU A 8 -1.71 -5.30 5.14
CA LEU A 8 -2.18 -5.99 6.34
C LEU A 8 -1.02 -6.60 7.12
N ALA A 9 -1.11 -6.57 8.45
CA ALA A 9 -0.03 -7.03 9.32
C ALA A 9 0.39 -8.49 9.05
N HIS A 10 -0.57 -9.38 8.76
CA HIS A 10 -0.29 -10.78 8.46
C HIS A 10 0.25 -11.02 7.04
N HIS A 11 0.08 -10.08 6.11
CA HIS A 11 0.72 -10.13 4.79
C HIS A 11 2.22 -9.77 4.86
N ILE A 12 2.63 -8.93 5.83
CA ILE A 12 4.04 -8.48 5.96
C ILE A 12 5.05 -9.64 5.98
N PRO A 13 4.93 -10.66 6.84
CA PRO A 13 5.90 -11.75 6.87
C PRO A 13 5.94 -12.58 5.57
N ASN A 14 4.84 -12.63 4.81
CA ASN A 14 4.77 -13.37 3.55
C ASN A 14 5.34 -12.57 2.37
N LEU A 15 5.17 -11.25 2.38
CA LEU A 15 5.56 -10.36 1.28
C LEU A 15 6.93 -9.72 1.47
N ALA A 16 7.47 -9.68 2.70
CA ALA A 16 8.83 -9.22 2.97
C ALA A 16 9.85 -10.11 2.25
N GLY A 17 10.66 -9.54 1.35
CA GLY A 17 11.64 -10.29 0.57
C GLY A 17 11.03 -11.23 -0.49
N SER A 18 9.74 -11.05 -0.81
CA SER A 18 9.07 -11.79 -1.89
C SER A 18 9.77 -11.65 -3.24
N THR A 19 9.56 -12.63 -4.12
CA THR A 19 9.97 -12.57 -5.53
C THR A 19 8.74 -12.75 -6.42
N PRO A 20 8.33 -11.74 -7.20
CA PRO A 20 8.93 -10.41 -7.30
C PRO A 20 8.77 -9.59 -6.01
N ARG A 21 9.64 -8.58 -5.81
CA ARG A 21 9.64 -7.78 -4.58
C ARG A 21 8.43 -6.87 -4.52
N THR A 22 7.70 -6.96 -3.40
CA THR A 22 6.56 -6.07 -3.12
C THR A 22 7.03 -4.65 -2.85
N ALA A 23 6.36 -3.66 -3.43
CA ALA A 23 6.55 -2.24 -3.17
C ALA A 23 5.51 -1.71 -2.19
N LEU A 24 5.91 -0.74 -1.36
CA LEU A 24 5.01 0.04 -0.49
C LEU A 24 5.06 1.52 -0.85
N PHE A 25 3.93 2.21 -0.73
CA PHE A 25 3.87 3.66 -0.93
C PHE A 25 4.31 4.44 0.32
N ILE A 26 4.93 5.60 0.09
CA ILE A 26 5.19 6.61 1.11
C ILE A 26 4.73 7.99 0.63
N ALA A 27 4.36 8.88 1.53
CA ALA A 27 4.18 10.29 1.20
C ALA A 27 4.58 11.21 2.36
N GLY A 28 5.02 12.42 2.05
CA GLY A 28 5.36 13.40 3.07
C GLY A 28 6.11 14.62 2.55
N ASP A 29 6.04 15.70 3.32
CA ASP A 29 6.55 17.02 2.88
C ASP A 29 8.03 17.24 3.24
N ASN A 30 8.59 16.39 4.12
CA ASN A 30 9.98 16.44 4.52
C ASN A 30 10.80 15.37 3.77
N ALA A 31 11.73 15.81 2.92
CA ALA A 31 12.55 14.92 2.09
C ALA A 31 13.45 13.98 2.92
N ALA A 32 14.05 14.45 4.01
CA ALA A 32 14.90 13.63 4.88
C ALA A 32 14.08 12.52 5.58
N ALA A 33 12.86 12.84 6.03
CA ALA A 33 11.94 11.85 6.59
C ALA A 33 11.53 10.81 5.54
N LYS A 34 11.24 11.21 4.30
CA LYS A 34 10.94 10.27 3.21
C LYS A 34 12.11 9.34 2.92
N GLN A 35 13.34 9.87 2.88
CA GLN A 35 14.54 9.07 2.65
C GLN A 35 14.77 8.06 3.79
N ALA A 36 14.63 8.48 5.05
CA ALA A 36 14.79 7.59 6.20
C ALA A 36 13.76 6.44 6.18
N VAL A 37 12.51 6.74 5.83
CA VAL A 37 11.44 5.72 5.74
C VAL A 37 11.66 4.80 4.54
N ALA A 38 12.07 5.33 3.38
CA ALA A 38 12.42 4.49 2.22
C ALA A 38 13.54 3.50 2.53
N SER A 39 14.57 3.94 3.28
CA SER A 39 15.64 3.06 3.75
C SER A 39 15.12 1.98 4.70
N LEU A 40 14.21 2.32 5.62
CA LEU A 40 13.58 1.34 6.50
C LEU A 40 12.74 0.31 5.72
N VAL A 41 11.90 0.78 4.79
CA VAL A 41 11.09 -0.09 3.92
C VAL A 41 11.97 -1.05 3.12
N SER A 42 13.08 -0.55 2.56
CA SER A 42 14.07 -1.40 1.89
C SER A 42 14.72 -2.41 2.83
N ALA A 43 15.14 -2.00 4.03
CA ALA A 43 15.72 -2.90 5.02
C ALA A 43 14.75 -4.02 5.46
N LEU A 44 13.44 -3.75 5.45
CA LEU A 44 12.39 -4.73 5.73
C LEU A 44 12.06 -5.65 4.54
N GLY A 45 12.74 -5.50 3.41
CA GLY A 45 12.55 -6.38 2.26
C GLY A 45 11.51 -5.92 1.24
N PHE A 46 11.10 -4.66 1.26
CA PHE A 46 10.14 -4.07 0.31
C PHE A 46 10.77 -2.99 -0.57
N ASP A 47 10.26 -2.81 -1.78
CA ASP A 47 10.55 -1.60 -2.56
C ASP A 47 9.71 -0.42 -2.07
N THR A 48 10.09 0.80 -2.44
CA THR A 48 9.38 2.02 -2.06
C THR A 48 8.92 2.79 -3.29
N VAL A 49 7.69 3.28 -3.28
CA VAL A 49 7.15 4.25 -4.24
C VAL A 49 6.80 5.54 -3.50
N ASP A 50 7.46 6.64 -3.85
CA ASP A 50 7.14 7.98 -3.34
C ASP A 50 5.89 8.51 -4.08
N ALA A 51 4.79 8.64 -3.34
CA ALA A 51 3.52 9.14 -3.82
C ALA A 51 3.36 10.67 -3.65
N GLY A 52 4.42 11.38 -3.27
CA GLY A 52 4.47 12.84 -3.23
C GLY A 52 4.34 13.44 -1.83
N THR A 53 3.56 14.52 -1.74
CA THR A 53 3.34 15.28 -0.51
C THR A 53 2.33 14.59 0.39
N LEU A 54 2.24 15.00 1.66
CA LEU A 54 1.23 14.45 2.56
C LEU A 54 -0.20 14.75 2.07
N ALA A 55 -0.39 15.87 1.36
CA ALA A 55 -1.67 16.23 0.76
C ALA A 55 -2.12 15.25 -0.34
N GLU A 56 -1.19 14.54 -0.98
CA GLU A 56 -1.48 13.56 -2.03
C GLU A 56 -1.78 12.15 -1.49
N ALA A 57 -1.72 11.97 -0.15
CA ALA A 57 -1.84 10.67 0.50
C ALA A 57 -3.24 10.03 0.41
N TRP A 58 -4.27 10.80 0.03
CA TRP A 58 -5.63 10.31 -0.20
C TRP A 58 -5.71 9.17 -1.21
N ARG A 59 -4.71 9.02 -2.10
CA ARG A 59 -4.64 7.94 -3.11
C ARG A 59 -4.48 6.54 -2.53
N PHE A 60 -4.14 6.45 -1.26
CA PHE A 60 -3.93 5.20 -0.55
C PHE A 60 -4.55 5.24 0.84
N GLU A 61 -5.72 5.85 0.95
CA GLU A 61 -6.59 5.82 2.12
C GLU A 61 -7.76 4.83 1.92
N PRO A 62 -8.50 4.45 2.98
CA PRO A 62 -9.67 3.58 2.83
C PRO A 62 -10.59 4.04 1.69
N GLU A 63 -11.03 3.07 0.88
CA GLU A 63 -11.90 3.28 -0.31
C GLU A 63 -11.25 4.05 -1.47
N SER A 64 -9.94 4.28 -1.46
CA SER A 64 -9.19 4.71 -2.64
C SER A 64 -8.71 3.53 -3.50
N GLY A 65 -8.27 3.82 -4.73
CA GLY A 65 -7.88 2.79 -5.70
C GLY A 65 -6.60 2.02 -5.35
N ALA A 66 -5.66 2.63 -4.62
CA ALA A 66 -4.40 1.99 -4.23
C ALA A 66 -4.37 1.56 -2.75
N TYR A 67 -5.52 1.22 -2.17
CA TYR A 67 -5.60 0.75 -0.78
C TYR A 67 -5.47 -0.78 -0.65
N THR A 68 -5.71 -1.32 0.54
CA THR A 68 -5.49 -2.72 0.94
C THR A 68 -5.81 -3.81 -0.07
N PRO A 69 -6.92 -3.78 -0.83
CA PRO A 69 -7.23 -4.85 -1.79
C PRO A 69 -6.15 -5.10 -2.84
N ILE A 70 -5.26 -4.14 -3.12
CA ILE A 70 -4.17 -4.34 -4.08
C ILE A 70 -3.18 -5.43 -3.67
N TYR A 71 -3.09 -5.73 -2.36
CA TYR A 71 -2.20 -6.76 -1.82
C TYR A 71 -2.92 -8.07 -1.52
N VAL A 72 -4.22 -8.19 -1.80
CA VAL A 72 -4.99 -9.41 -1.55
C VAL A 72 -4.72 -10.42 -2.67
N ALA A 73 -4.39 -11.67 -2.31
CA ALA A 73 -4.14 -12.71 -3.31
C ALA A 73 -5.42 -13.26 -3.93
N ASP A 74 -6.43 -13.51 -3.09
CA ASP A 74 -7.73 -14.02 -3.53
C ASP A 74 -8.85 -13.33 -2.74
N MET A 75 -9.66 -12.54 -3.45
CA MET A 75 -10.78 -11.81 -2.85
C MET A 75 -11.86 -12.72 -2.25
N ALA A 76 -12.05 -13.94 -2.78
CA ALA A 76 -13.01 -14.88 -2.23
C ALA A 76 -12.51 -15.48 -0.91
N VAL A 77 -11.21 -15.81 -0.83
CA VAL A 77 -10.57 -16.25 0.42
C VAL A 77 -10.61 -15.12 1.45
N PHE A 78 -10.19 -13.92 1.05
CA PHE A 78 -10.18 -12.74 1.92
C PHE A 78 -11.55 -12.40 2.51
N ALA A 79 -12.62 -12.51 1.70
CA ALA A 79 -13.98 -12.25 2.16
C ALA A 79 -14.51 -13.32 3.12
N ALA A 80 -14.07 -14.58 2.98
CA ALA A 80 -14.49 -15.68 3.84
C ALA A 80 -13.70 -15.74 5.16
N ASP A 81 -12.37 -15.58 5.08
CA ASP A 81 -11.45 -15.51 6.21
C ASP A 81 -10.25 -14.63 5.83
N TYR A 82 -10.31 -13.37 6.25
CA TYR A 82 -9.30 -12.39 5.88
C TYR A 82 -7.90 -12.73 6.39
N LEU A 83 -7.75 -13.55 7.45
CA LEU A 83 -6.45 -13.98 7.98
C LEU A 83 -5.84 -15.13 7.17
N ALA A 84 -6.65 -15.82 6.37
CA ALA A 84 -6.21 -16.92 5.53
C ALA A 84 -5.61 -16.45 4.19
N ASP A 85 -5.84 -15.20 3.79
CA ASP A 85 -5.20 -14.64 2.59
C ASP A 85 -3.70 -14.46 2.83
N PRO A 86 -2.82 -15.04 1.99
CA PRO A 86 -1.38 -14.90 2.17
C PRO A 86 -0.85 -13.54 1.70
N GLY A 87 -1.66 -12.75 0.99
CA GLY A 87 -1.26 -11.60 0.21
C GLY A 87 -0.56 -11.96 -1.11
N THR A 88 -0.55 -11.01 -2.05
CA THR A 88 0.14 -11.15 -3.35
C THR A 88 1.16 -10.03 -3.57
N PRO A 89 2.31 -10.31 -4.19
CA PRO A 89 3.28 -9.27 -4.48
C PRO A 89 2.76 -8.21 -5.46
N VAL A 90 3.02 -6.94 -5.13
CA VAL A 90 2.76 -5.79 -6.00
C VAL A 90 4.08 -5.11 -6.33
N VAL A 91 4.53 -5.19 -7.58
CA VAL A 91 5.78 -4.55 -8.00
C VAL A 91 5.63 -3.03 -8.12
N ALA A 92 6.75 -2.31 -8.05
CA ALA A 92 6.77 -0.84 -8.03
C ALA A 92 6.04 -0.19 -9.21
N ASP A 93 6.18 -0.73 -10.44
CA ASP A 93 5.50 -0.17 -11.61
C ASP A 93 3.98 -0.34 -11.51
N ARG A 94 3.52 -1.52 -11.08
CA ARG A 94 2.10 -1.75 -10.83
C ARG A 94 1.55 -0.83 -9.76
N LEU A 95 2.33 -0.57 -8.70
CA LEU A 95 1.93 0.35 -7.64
C LEU A 95 1.83 1.79 -8.14
N ARG A 96 2.73 2.24 -9.04
CA ARG A 96 2.64 3.57 -9.66
C ARG A 96 1.38 3.72 -10.51
N GLU A 97 1.03 2.71 -11.29
CA GLU A 97 -0.22 2.68 -12.07
C GLU A 97 -1.45 2.80 -11.15
N LEU A 98 -1.52 1.98 -10.10
CA LEU A 98 -2.63 2.01 -9.14
C LEU A 98 -2.77 3.37 -8.44
N LEU A 99 -1.66 4.01 -8.10
CA LEU A 99 -1.66 5.36 -7.52
C LEU A 99 -2.15 6.41 -8.54
N ALA A 100 -1.74 6.29 -9.81
CA ALA A 100 -2.17 7.20 -10.87
C ALA A 100 -3.68 7.08 -11.17
N ASP A 101 -4.20 5.85 -11.14
CA ASP A 101 -5.60 5.53 -11.43
C ASP A 101 -6.52 5.65 -10.18
N SER A 102 -5.96 6.06 -9.03
CA SER A 102 -6.73 6.14 -7.79
C SER A 102 -7.78 7.25 -7.84
N HIS A 103 -8.93 6.98 -7.22
CA HIS A 103 -10.01 7.92 -7.00
C HIS A 103 -10.12 8.32 -5.53
N ARG A 104 -10.78 9.45 -5.26
CA ARG A 104 -11.13 9.86 -3.89
C ARG A 104 -12.36 9.09 -3.44
N ALA A 105 -12.36 8.66 -2.18
CA ALA A 105 -13.55 8.09 -1.55
C ALA A 105 -14.69 9.10 -1.55
N ASP A 106 -15.90 8.67 -1.92
CA ASP A 106 -17.12 9.48 -1.79
C ASP A 106 -17.64 9.39 -0.35
N VAL A 107 -16.95 10.10 0.54
CA VAL A 107 -17.26 10.10 1.99
C VAL A 107 -18.70 10.61 2.24
N ALA A 108 -19.20 11.50 1.39
CA ALA A 108 -20.54 12.08 1.52
C ALA A 108 -21.65 11.08 1.19
N ALA A 109 -21.38 10.08 0.35
CA ALA A 109 -22.33 9.04 -0.02
C ALA A 109 -22.36 7.83 0.95
N ARG A 110 -21.51 7.80 1.99
CA ARG A 110 -21.47 6.69 2.96
C ARG A 110 -22.80 6.57 3.71
N GLN A 111 -23.34 5.36 3.74
CA GLN A 111 -24.50 5.00 4.56
C GLN A 111 -23.98 4.28 5.83
N PHE A 112 -24.48 4.69 7.00
CA PHE A 112 -24.12 4.14 8.31
C PHE A 112 -25.25 3.31 8.88
#